data_AF-A0A5R9F1U4-F1
#
_entry.id   AF-A0A5R9F1U4-F1
#
_cell.length_a   1.000
_cell.length_b   1.000
_cell.length_c   1.000
_cell.angle_alpha   90.00
_cell.angle_beta   90.00
_cell.angle_gamma   90.00
#
_symmetry.space_group_name_H-M   'P 1'
#
loop_
_entity.id
_entity.type
_entity.pdbx_description
1 polymer ?
#
loop_
_entity_poly.entity_id
_entity_poly.type
_entity_poly.pdbx_seq_one_letter_code
_entity_poly.pdbx_strand_id
1 'polypeptide(L)'
;MNEIDKKTNARLSHVYWIGGSACAGKSSTANLLAEKHGFKLYHTDLAFDDHTERNPIEECPTMHQRYRLNWNEKWNRDLSTLIHEEFEAFREQFAYILEDLLKMPDSAPIIVEGNALLPELVEKVTTNKYQAVWRIPTEDFQRATYPKRGRWVQEALNKCENPEEAFRNWMERDVIFARTVAEQAKSLGYKVLTIDGSRSLKESATLVEKHFKLKK
;
A
#
# COMPACT_ATOMS: atom_id res chain seq x y z
N MET A 1 -20.68 2.00 -6.62
CA MET A 1 -19.74 1.19 -5.82
C MET A 1 -20.46 -0.10 -5.43
N ASN A 2 -20.30 -1.12 -6.27
CA ASN A 2 -21.08 -2.37 -6.21
C ASN A 2 -20.79 -3.15 -4.93
N GLU A 3 -21.82 -3.78 -4.35
CA GLU A 3 -21.65 -4.79 -3.32
C GLU A 3 -20.65 -5.84 -3.82
N ILE A 4 -19.52 -5.98 -3.12
CA ILE A 4 -18.60 -7.09 -3.34
C ILE A 4 -19.35 -8.34 -2.90
N ASP A 5 -19.78 -9.16 -3.86
CA ASP A 5 -20.58 -10.35 -3.57
C ASP A 5 -19.72 -11.43 -2.86
N LYS A 6 -20.38 -12.37 -2.17
CA LYS A 6 -19.70 -13.49 -1.50
C LYS A 6 -18.87 -14.37 -2.44
N LYS A 7 -19.18 -14.38 -3.75
CA LYS A 7 -18.42 -15.14 -4.75
C LYS A 7 -17.06 -14.50 -5.00
N THR A 8 -16.95 -13.17 -4.96
CA THR A 8 -15.65 -12.48 -5.04
C THR A 8 -14.74 -12.87 -3.88
N ASN A 9 -15.26 -12.94 -2.65
CA ASN A 9 -14.46 -13.32 -1.47
C ASN A 9 -13.97 -14.77 -1.56
N ALA A 10 -14.82 -15.68 -2.05
CA ALA A 10 -14.44 -17.06 -2.27
C ALA A 10 -13.33 -17.18 -3.33
N ARG A 11 -13.44 -16.43 -4.42
CA ARG A 11 -12.44 -16.40 -5.50
C ARG A 11 -11.09 -15.82 -5.04
N LEU A 12 -11.08 -14.89 -4.08
CA LEU A 12 -9.86 -14.28 -3.53
C LEU A 12 -9.36 -14.95 -2.24
N SER A 13 -9.89 -16.13 -1.89
CA SER A 13 -9.47 -16.87 -0.69
C SER A 13 -8.00 -17.33 -0.70
N HIS A 14 -7.38 -17.36 -1.88
CA HIS A 14 -5.95 -17.69 -2.07
C HIS A 14 -5.04 -16.45 -2.12
N VAL A 15 -5.59 -15.26 -1.83
CA VAL A 15 -4.86 -13.99 -1.86
C VAL A 15 -4.50 -13.54 -0.44
N TYR A 16 -3.24 -13.18 -0.25
CA TYR A 16 -2.68 -12.62 0.97
C TYR A 16 -2.34 -11.14 0.79
N TRP A 17 -2.68 -10.31 1.76
CA TRP A 17 -2.63 -8.85 1.65
C TRP A 17 -1.62 -8.27 2.64
N ILE A 18 -0.62 -7.54 2.14
CA ILE A 18 0.37 -6.82 2.94
C ILE A 18 0.20 -5.32 2.70
N GLY A 19 -0.66 -4.69 3.50
CA GLY A 19 -0.89 -3.25 3.47
C GLY A 19 0.09 -2.47 4.35
N GLY A 20 -0.01 -1.15 4.30
CA GLY A 20 0.69 -0.24 5.20
C GLY A 20 1.34 0.94 4.47
N SER A 21 2.14 1.74 5.16
CA SER A 21 2.72 2.96 4.59
C SER A 21 4.12 2.74 4.00
N ALA A 22 4.64 3.76 3.34
CA ALA A 22 6.02 3.77 2.83
C ALA A 22 7.05 3.53 3.96
N CYS A 23 8.24 3.05 3.60
CA CYS A 23 9.32 2.70 4.54
C CYS A 23 9.05 1.51 5.49
N ALA A 24 7.89 0.85 5.44
CA ALA A 24 7.62 -0.31 6.29
C ALA A 24 8.25 -1.64 5.80
N GLY A 25 9.02 -1.62 4.71
CA GLY A 25 9.67 -2.80 4.13
C GLY A 25 8.74 -3.79 3.42
N LYS A 26 7.51 -3.39 3.08
CA LYS A 26 6.43 -4.23 2.52
C LYS A 26 6.91 -5.09 1.35
N SER A 27 7.40 -4.46 0.29
CA SER A 27 7.92 -5.12 -0.91
C SER A 27 9.02 -6.12 -0.59
N SER A 28 9.95 -5.81 0.33
CA SER A 28 11.02 -6.73 0.71
C SER A 28 10.49 -8.00 1.41
N THR A 29 9.46 -7.87 2.25
CA THR A 29 8.84 -9.04 2.90
C THR A 29 7.96 -9.81 1.93
N ALA A 30 7.20 -9.14 1.07
CA ALA A 30 6.40 -9.78 0.04
C ALA A 30 7.29 -10.63 -0.87
N ASN A 31 8.39 -10.06 -1.39
CA ASN A 31 9.38 -10.77 -2.21
C ASN A 31 9.93 -12.01 -1.51
N LEU A 32 10.41 -11.87 -0.26
CA LEU A 32 10.97 -12.98 0.48
C LEU A 32 9.96 -14.12 0.69
N LEU A 33 8.71 -13.79 1.00
CA LEU A 33 7.66 -14.80 1.19
C LEU A 33 7.24 -15.45 -0.13
N ALA A 34 7.16 -14.69 -1.21
CA ALA A 34 6.81 -15.22 -2.51
C ALA A 34 7.86 -16.16 -3.06
N GLU A 35 9.14 -15.79 -2.95
CA GLU A 35 10.26 -16.66 -3.31
C GLU A 35 10.25 -17.95 -2.48
N LYS A 36 10.06 -17.83 -1.16
CA LYS A 36 10.07 -18.97 -0.24
C LYS A 36 8.93 -19.97 -0.49
N HIS A 37 7.73 -19.48 -0.83
CA HIS A 37 6.52 -20.30 -0.94
C HIS A 37 6.06 -20.55 -2.37
N GLY A 38 6.79 -20.04 -3.37
CA GLY A 38 6.38 -20.11 -4.78
C GLY A 38 5.09 -19.34 -5.08
N PHE A 39 4.82 -18.26 -4.33
CA PHE A 39 3.64 -17.43 -4.54
C PHE A 39 3.88 -16.41 -5.66
N LYS A 40 2.78 -15.94 -6.25
CA LYS A 40 2.82 -14.81 -7.18
C LYS A 40 2.84 -13.50 -6.41
N LEU A 41 3.41 -12.46 -7.02
CA LEU A 41 3.48 -11.11 -6.46
C LEU A 41 2.63 -10.15 -7.27
N TYR A 42 1.94 -9.27 -6.55
CA TYR A 42 1.24 -8.13 -7.11
C TYR A 42 1.63 -6.87 -6.32
N HIS A 43 2.24 -5.91 -7.01
CA HIS A 43 2.65 -4.62 -6.44
C HIS A 43 1.64 -3.56 -6.86
N THR A 44 0.92 -2.96 -5.91
CA THR A 44 -0.13 -1.99 -6.26
C THR A 44 0.44 -0.71 -6.87
N ASP A 45 1.65 -0.30 -6.50
CA ASP A 45 2.30 0.91 -7.03
C ASP A 45 2.74 0.73 -8.49
N LEU A 46 3.25 -0.46 -8.86
CA LEU A 46 3.60 -0.76 -10.25
C LEU A 46 2.38 -0.80 -11.19
N ALA A 47 1.19 -1.05 -10.66
CA ALA A 47 -0.05 -1.08 -11.43
C ALA A 47 -0.76 0.29 -11.52
N PHE A 48 -0.35 1.29 -10.73
CA PHE A 48 -1.07 2.56 -10.61
C PHE A 48 -1.17 3.33 -11.93
N ASP A 49 -0.05 3.44 -12.64
CA ASP A 49 0.01 4.18 -13.91
C ASP A 49 -0.80 3.46 -14.99
N ASP A 50 -0.64 2.14 -15.14
CA ASP A 50 -1.45 1.32 -16.06
C ASP A 50 -2.96 1.46 -15.77
N HIS A 51 -3.35 1.35 -14.50
CA HIS A 51 -4.75 1.54 -14.08
C HIS A 51 -5.27 2.92 -14.40
N THR A 52 -4.43 3.95 -14.31
CA THR A 52 -4.84 5.31 -14.65
C THR A 52 -4.99 5.47 -16.17
N GLU A 53 -4.05 4.95 -16.95
CA GLU A 53 -4.05 5.09 -18.41
C GLU A 53 -5.17 4.30 -19.09
N ARG A 54 -5.49 3.09 -18.60
CA ARG A 54 -6.47 2.20 -19.26
C ARG A 54 -7.93 2.46 -18.89
N ASN A 55 -8.21 3.31 -17.91
CA ASN A 55 -9.56 3.56 -17.42
C ASN A 55 -10.00 5.03 -17.61
N PRO A 56 -11.30 5.29 -17.87
CA PRO A 56 -11.79 6.64 -18.11
C PRO A 56 -11.61 7.58 -16.90
N ILE A 57 -11.34 8.86 -17.18
CA ILE A 57 -11.20 9.89 -16.13
C ILE A 57 -12.48 10.05 -15.31
N GLU A 58 -13.64 9.78 -15.89
CA GLU A 58 -14.94 9.84 -15.20
C GLU A 58 -15.08 8.74 -14.13
N GLU A 59 -14.34 7.64 -14.26
CA GLU A 59 -14.37 6.51 -13.33
C GLU A 59 -13.26 6.57 -12.25
N CYS A 60 -12.13 7.20 -12.56
CA CYS A 60 -11.01 7.41 -11.62
C CYS A 60 -10.42 8.83 -11.68
N PRO A 61 -11.23 9.87 -11.38
CA PRO A 61 -10.81 11.26 -11.52
C PRO A 61 -9.63 11.64 -10.61
N THR A 62 -9.58 11.10 -9.39
CA THR A 62 -8.50 11.40 -8.44
C THR A 62 -7.19 10.75 -8.86
N MET A 63 -7.22 9.53 -9.41
CA MET A 63 -6.05 8.88 -9.99
C MET A 63 -5.48 9.69 -11.16
N HIS A 64 -6.34 10.08 -12.11
CA HIS A 64 -5.95 10.93 -13.24
C HIS A 64 -5.38 12.28 -12.79
N GLN A 65 -5.98 12.90 -11.79
CA GLN A 65 -5.46 14.13 -11.20
C GLN A 65 -4.05 13.91 -10.64
N ARG A 66 -3.85 12.88 -9.79
CA ARG A 66 -2.55 12.58 -9.18
C ARG A 66 -1.48 12.23 -10.22
N TYR A 67 -1.84 11.51 -11.26
CA TYR A 67 -0.94 11.10 -12.34
C TYR A 67 -0.44 12.28 -13.18
N ARG A 68 -1.24 13.36 -13.31
CA ARG A 68 -0.88 14.56 -14.08
C ARG A 68 0.02 15.54 -13.33
N LEU A 69 -0.02 15.53 -12.00
CA LEU A 69 0.75 16.49 -11.19
C LEU A 69 2.25 16.19 -11.26
N ASN A 70 3.04 17.22 -11.56
CA ASN A 70 4.48 17.14 -11.34
C ASN A 70 4.82 17.23 -9.83
N TRP A 71 6.09 17.01 -9.47
CA TRP A 71 6.51 17.01 -8.06
C TRP A 71 6.26 18.33 -7.35
N ASN A 72 6.50 19.47 -8.00
CA ASN A 72 6.25 20.79 -7.40
C ASN A 72 4.75 20.99 -7.16
N GLU A 73 3.92 20.73 -8.17
CA GLU A 73 2.46 20.88 -8.07
C GLU A 73 1.85 19.95 -7.03
N LYS A 74 2.40 18.74 -6.88
CA LYS A 74 1.96 17.79 -5.87
C LYS A 74 2.26 18.31 -4.46
N TRP A 75 3.50 18.70 -4.19
CA TRP A 75 3.92 19.06 -2.83
C TRP A 75 3.60 20.50 -2.44
N ASN A 76 3.24 21.34 -3.40
CA ASN A 76 2.69 22.68 -3.21
C ASN A 76 1.15 22.66 -3.08
N ARG A 77 0.64 21.77 -2.24
CA ARG A 77 -0.78 21.66 -1.87
C ARG A 77 -0.88 21.66 -0.35
N ASP A 78 -2.02 22.07 0.18
CA ASP A 78 -2.24 21.96 1.61
C ASP A 78 -2.29 20.49 2.05
N LEU A 79 -1.92 20.25 3.29
CA LEU A 79 -1.78 18.91 3.85
C LEU A 79 -3.11 18.13 3.84
N SER A 80 -4.24 18.81 4.01
CA SER A 80 -5.55 18.14 4.05
C SER A 80 -5.94 17.62 2.66
N THR A 81 -5.69 18.40 1.61
CA THR A 81 -5.85 18.00 0.22
C THR A 81 -4.95 16.82 -0.13
N LEU A 82 -3.67 16.86 0.25
CA LEU A 82 -2.73 15.76 0.02
C LEU A 82 -3.21 14.44 0.62
N ILE A 83 -3.72 14.46 1.85
CA ILE A 83 -4.20 13.27 2.54
C ILE A 83 -5.49 12.77 1.88
N HIS A 84 -6.44 13.68 1.62
CA HIS A 84 -7.71 13.32 1.00
C HIS A 84 -7.50 12.65 -0.37
N GLU A 85 -6.74 13.29 -1.26
CA GLU A 85 -6.45 12.77 -2.60
C GLU A 85 -5.68 11.44 -2.55
N GLU A 86 -4.79 11.23 -1.57
CA GLU A 86 -4.08 9.96 -1.38
C GLU A 86 -5.05 8.80 -1.09
N PHE A 87 -5.98 8.99 -0.16
CA PHE A 87 -6.98 7.97 0.17
C PHE A 87 -7.99 7.75 -0.97
N GLU A 88 -8.51 8.81 -1.58
CA GLU A 88 -9.50 8.70 -2.65
C GLU A 88 -8.94 7.99 -3.88
N ALA A 89 -7.73 8.34 -4.33
CA ALA A 89 -7.11 7.63 -5.45
C ALA A 89 -6.82 6.15 -5.14
N PHE A 90 -6.53 5.79 -3.89
CA PHE A 90 -6.41 4.37 -3.51
C PHE A 90 -7.76 3.64 -3.48
N ARG A 91 -8.85 4.34 -3.11
CA ARG A 91 -10.21 3.78 -3.23
C ARG A 91 -10.60 3.54 -4.68
N GLU A 92 -10.29 4.48 -5.57
CA GLU A 92 -10.47 4.32 -7.02
C GLU A 92 -9.63 3.15 -7.54
N GLN A 93 -8.34 3.11 -7.21
CA GLN A 93 -7.42 2.07 -7.69
C GLN A 93 -7.85 0.65 -7.28
N PHE A 94 -8.41 0.50 -6.07
CA PHE A 94 -8.69 -0.82 -5.52
C PHE A 94 -9.60 -1.68 -6.40
N ALA A 95 -10.58 -1.08 -7.09
CA ALA A 95 -11.43 -1.82 -8.02
C ALA A 95 -10.61 -2.49 -9.14
N TYR A 96 -9.66 -1.76 -9.72
CA TYR A 96 -8.79 -2.25 -10.79
C TYR A 96 -7.77 -3.28 -10.30
N ILE A 97 -7.30 -3.15 -9.05
CA ILE A 97 -6.50 -4.18 -8.39
C ILE A 97 -7.28 -5.50 -8.33
N LEU A 98 -8.55 -5.46 -7.93
CA LEU A 98 -9.38 -6.67 -7.88
C LEU A 98 -9.57 -7.28 -9.27
N GLU A 99 -9.81 -6.47 -10.31
CA GLU A 99 -9.93 -6.96 -11.69
C GLU A 99 -8.70 -7.72 -12.14
N ASP A 100 -7.50 -7.20 -11.86
CA ASP A 100 -6.25 -7.86 -12.23
C ASP A 100 -6.09 -9.18 -11.48
N LEU A 101 -6.32 -9.18 -10.17
CA LEU A 101 -6.20 -10.38 -9.34
C LEU A 101 -7.17 -11.48 -9.78
N LEU A 102 -8.38 -11.13 -10.23
CA LEU A 102 -9.35 -12.08 -10.75
C LEU A 102 -8.99 -12.65 -12.12
N LYS A 103 -8.06 -12.01 -12.86
CA LYS A 103 -7.50 -12.49 -14.14
C LYS A 103 -6.18 -13.24 -13.95
N MET A 104 -5.49 -13.05 -12.83
CA MET A 104 -4.28 -13.80 -12.52
C MET A 104 -4.61 -15.30 -12.35
N PRO A 105 -3.73 -16.21 -12.81
CA PRO A 105 -4.01 -17.64 -12.67
C PRO A 105 -3.99 -18.04 -11.19
N ASP A 106 -4.95 -18.87 -10.78
CA ASP A 106 -5.12 -19.38 -9.41
C ASP A 106 -4.24 -20.60 -9.08
N SER A 107 -3.31 -20.94 -9.98
CA SER A 107 -2.37 -22.07 -9.86
C SER A 107 -1.43 -21.98 -8.65
N ALA A 108 -1.28 -20.80 -8.05
CA ALA A 108 -0.52 -20.55 -6.84
C ALA A 108 -1.14 -19.37 -6.07
N PRO A 109 -1.03 -19.34 -4.72
CA PRO A 109 -1.44 -18.18 -3.94
C PRO A 109 -0.74 -16.89 -4.39
N ILE A 110 -1.40 -15.75 -4.15
CA ILE A 110 -0.91 -14.42 -4.54
C ILE A 110 -0.64 -13.61 -3.28
N ILE A 111 0.51 -12.94 -3.21
CA ILE A 111 0.75 -11.86 -2.24
C ILE A 111 0.57 -10.53 -2.96
N VAL A 112 -0.35 -9.73 -2.44
CA VAL A 112 -0.62 -8.36 -2.88
C VAL A 112 -0.02 -7.43 -1.85
N GLU A 113 0.78 -6.46 -2.28
CA GLU A 113 1.41 -5.51 -1.39
C GLU A 113 1.35 -4.08 -1.92
N GLY A 114 1.13 -3.13 -1.01
CA GLY A 114 1.22 -1.71 -1.33
C GLY A 114 0.38 -0.81 -0.44
N ASN A 115 0.45 0.50 -0.70
CA ASN A 115 -0.26 1.50 0.10
C ASN A 115 -1.77 1.54 -0.24
N ALA A 116 -2.16 1.14 -1.45
CA ALA A 116 -3.55 1.12 -1.88
C ALA A 116 -4.43 0.09 -1.14
N LEU A 117 -3.79 -0.80 -0.37
CA LEU A 117 -4.46 -1.82 0.43
C LEU A 117 -5.00 -1.22 1.73
N LEU A 118 -6.01 -0.35 1.59
CA LEU A 118 -6.68 0.27 2.72
C LEU A 118 -7.49 -0.77 3.52
N PRO A 119 -7.44 -0.77 4.86
CA PRO A 119 -8.13 -1.76 5.68
C PRO A 119 -9.63 -1.87 5.42
N GLU A 120 -10.34 -0.77 5.17
CA GLU A 120 -11.78 -0.81 4.87
C GLU A 120 -12.12 -1.48 3.54
N LEU A 121 -11.16 -1.54 2.61
CA LEU A 121 -11.34 -2.15 1.30
C LEU A 121 -10.98 -3.63 1.34
N VAL A 122 -9.84 -3.95 1.95
CA VAL A 122 -9.36 -5.33 2.14
C VAL A 122 -10.35 -6.13 3.00
N GLU A 123 -10.98 -5.52 4.01
CA GLU A 123 -12.02 -6.17 4.83
C GLU A 123 -13.13 -6.78 4.00
N LYS A 124 -13.53 -6.12 2.92
CA LYS A 124 -14.66 -6.54 2.10
C LYS A 124 -14.35 -7.79 1.28
N VAL A 125 -13.08 -8.07 1.00
CA VAL A 125 -12.64 -9.16 0.11
C VAL A 125 -11.96 -10.33 0.83
N THR A 126 -11.60 -10.17 2.11
CA THR A 126 -11.03 -11.29 2.87
C THR A 126 -12.11 -12.21 3.45
N THR A 127 -11.73 -13.46 3.67
CA THR A 127 -12.55 -14.47 4.35
C THR A 127 -12.19 -14.60 5.84
N ASN A 128 -10.99 -14.18 6.23
CA ASN A 128 -10.54 -14.20 7.63
C ASN A 128 -9.36 -13.25 7.88
N LYS A 129 -9.13 -12.91 9.16
CA LYS A 129 -8.09 -11.95 9.58
C LYS A 129 -6.65 -12.40 9.36
N TYR A 130 -6.41 -13.69 9.09
CA TYR A 130 -5.08 -14.22 8.80
C TYR A 130 -4.68 -14.05 7.34
N GLN A 131 -5.56 -13.57 6.46
CA GLN A 131 -5.20 -13.26 5.08
C GLN A 131 -4.56 -11.88 4.92
N ALA A 132 -4.63 -11.00 5.91
CA ALA A 132 -4.15 -9.63 5.79
C ALA A 132 -3.34 -9.17 6.99
N VAL A 133 -2.31 -8.36 6.75
CA VAL A 133 -1.48 -7.71 7.76
C VAL A 133 -1.09 -6.31 7.30
N TRP A 134 -1.04 -5.36 8.23
CA TRP A 134 -0.54 -4.02 7.96
C TRP A 134 0.81 -3.79 8.62
N ARG A 135 1.77 -3.28 7.85
CA ARG A 135 3.10 -2.93 8.34
C ARG A 135 3.22 -1.41 8.41
N ILE A 136 3.45 -0.89 9.60
CA ILE A 136 3.39 0.55 9.89
C ILE A 136 4.71 0.95 10.54
N PRO A 137 5.48 1.87 9.95
CA PRO A 137 6.69 2.38 10.57
C PRO A 137 6.36 3.27 11.77
N THR A 138 7.25 3.33 12.75
CA THR A 138 7.20 4.47 13.70
C THR A 138 7.55 5.75 12.96
N GLU A 139 7.04 6.88 13.44
CA GLU A 139 7.30 8.18 12.83
C GLU A 139 8.81 8.48 12.76
N ASP A 140 9.53 8.27 13.85
CA ASP A 140 10.98 8.44 13.90
C ASP A 140 11.71 7.58 12.85
N PHE A 141 11.33 6.31 12.75
CA PHE A 141 11.90 5.41 11.77
C PHE A 141 11.57 5.86 10.34
N GLN A 142 10.34 6.31 10.10
CA GLN A 142 9.89 6.78 8.79
C GLN A 142 10.69 8.02 8.35
N ARG A 143 10.79 9.03 9.23
CA ARG A 143 11.55 10.28 8.98
C ARG A 143 13.04 10.03 8.80
N ALA A 144 13.64 9.10 9.56
CA ALA A 144 15.05 8.75 9.42
C ALA A 144 15.36 7.92 8.17
N THR A 145 14.39 7.16 7.65
CA THR A 145 14.58 6.22 6.54
C THR A 145 14.24 6.85 5.19
N TYR A 146 13.22 7.72 5.12
CA TYR A 146 12.72 8.28 3.86
C TYR A 146 13.79 8.98 3.02
N PRO A 147 14.62 9.89 3.58
CA PRO A 147 15.66 10.57 2.82
C PRO A 147 16.69 9.62 2.21
N LYS A 148 16.78 8.39 2.71
CA LYS A 148 17.76 7.39 2.29
C LYS A 148 17.20 6.45 1.22
N ARG A 149 15.94 6.60 0.77
CA ARG A 149 15.27 5.71 -0.21
C ARG A 149 15.80 5.82 -1.64
N GLY A 150 17.09 6.05 -1.84
CA GLY A 150 17.71 6.20 -3.16
C GLY A 150 17.60 7.62 -3.71
N ARG A 151 18.29 7.87 -4.82
CA ARG A 151 18.50 9.23 -5.36
C ARG A 151 17.22 9.91 -5.84
N TRP A 152 16.20 9.14 -6.20
CA TRP A 152 14.94 9.66 -6.75
C TRP A 152 14.20 10.60 -5.78
N VAL A 153 14.35 10.42 -4.46
CA VAL A 153 13.74 11.32 -3.46
C VAL A 153 14.34 12.72 -3.60
N GLN A 154 15.67 12.82 -3.67
CA GLN A 154 16.37 14.08 -3.88
C GLN A 154 16.06 14.66 -5.26
N GLU A 155 16.00 13.82 -6.30
CA GLU A 155 15.63 14.26 -7.65
C GLU A 155 14.20 14.82 -7.71
N ALA A 156 13.25 14.25 -6.97
CA ALA A 156 11.89 14.78 -6.87
C ALA A 156 11.86 16.13 -6.13
N LEU A 157 12.54 16.22 -4.98
CA LEU A 157 12.62 17.44 -4.18
C LEU A 157 13.33 18.58 -4.91
N ASN A 158 14.37 18.30 -5.69
CA ASN A 158 15.09 19.29 -6.49
C ASN A 158 14.25 19.90 -7.63
N LYS A 159 13.12 19.28 -7.97
CA LYS A 159 12.15 19.84 -8.93
C LYS A 159 11.09 20.73 -8.25
N CYS A 160 11.13 20.87 -6.93
CA CYS A 160 10.23 21.73 -6.17
C CYS A 160 10.88 23.10 -5.95
N GLU A 161 10.10 24.18 -5.99
CA GLU A 161 10.56 25.54 -5.74
C GLU A 161 11.02 25.73 -4.29
N ASN A 162 10.34 25.06 -3.36
CA ASN A 162 10.71 25.01 -1.94
C ASN A 162 10.91 23.55 -1.48
N PRO A 163 12.11 22.96 -1.69
CA PRO A 163 12.37 21.55 -1.37
C PRO A 163 12.17 21.18 0.10
N GLU A 164 12.48 22.09 1.04
CA GLU A 164 12.32 21.83 2.48
C GLU A 164 10.85 21.73 2.87
N GLU A 165 10.03 22.66 2.37
CA GLU A 165 8.59 22.63 2.57
C GLU A 165 7.93 21.43 1.88
N ALA A 166 8.36 21.12 0.65
CA ALA A 166 7.88 19.95 -0.07
C ALA A 166 8.16 18.66 0.71
N PHE A 167 9.38 18.53 1.26
CA PHE A 167 9.74 17.38 2.08
C PHE A 167 8.95 17.33 3.39
N ARG A 168 8.71 18.47 4.03
CA ARG A 168 7.85 18.57 5.22
C ARG A 168 6.44 18.07 4.91
N ASN A 169 5.79 18.61 3.88
CA ASN A 169 4.43 18.22 3.48
C ASN A 169 4.35 16.73 3.12
N TRP A 170 5.36 16.23 2.40
CA TRP A 170 5.49 14.81 2.06
C TRP A 170 5.46 13.95 3.32
N MET A 171 6.34 14.25 4.27
CA MET A 171 6.50 13.47 5.49
C MET A 171 5.27 13.55 6.38
N GLU A 172 4.70 14.75 6.57
CA GLU A 172 3.46 14.91 7.36
C GLU A 172 2.32 14.08 6.78
N ARG A 173 2.11 14.13 5.46
CA ARG A 173 1.05 13.32 4.82
C ARG A 173 1.32 11.82 5.00
N ASP A 174 2.56 11.36 4.85
CA ASP A 174 2.91 9.95 5.01
C ASP A 174 2.80 9.46 6.47
N VAL A 175 3.06 10.32 7.46
CA VAL A 175 2.87 10.04 8.90
C VAL A 175 1.38 9.95 9.25
N ILE A 176 0.58 10.90 8.78
CA ILE A 176 -0.87 10.90 9.02
C ILE A 176 -1.50 9.69 8.35
N PHE A 177 -1.16 9.40 7.09
CA PHE A 177 -1.60 8.20 6.38
C PHE A 177 -1.27 6.92 7.17
N ALA A 178 -0.02 6.78 7.63
CA ALA A 178 0.42 5.62 8.41
C ALA A 178 -0.40 5.45 9.70
N ARG A 179 -0.66 6.55 10.42
CA ARG A 179 -1.45 6.54 11.66
C ARG A 179 -2.90 6.16 11.39
N THR A 180 -3.54 6.79 10.41
CA THR A 180 -4.94 6.52 10.04
C THR A 180 -5.14 5.06 9.60
N VAL A 181 -4.25 4.54 8.75
CA VAL A 181 -4.30 3.13 8.33
C VAL A 181 -4.07 2.18 9.51
N ALA A 182 -3.16 2.50 10.42
CA ALA A 182 -2.91 1.68 11.60
C ALA A 182 -4.12 1.62 12.55
N GLU A 183 -4.75 2.76 12.80
CA GLU A 183 -5.93 2.88 13.65
C GLU A 183 -7.11 2.09 13.07
N GLN A 184 -7.36 2.25 11.77
CA GLN A 184 -8.43 1.55 11.08
C GLN A 184 -8.20 0.04 10.99
N ALA A 185 -6.96 -0.40 10.69
CA ALA A 185 -6.61 -1.82 10.70
C ALA A 185 -6.86 -2.44 12.10
N LYS A 186 -6.45 -1.75 13.17
CA LYS A 186 -6.70 -2.19 14.55
C LYS A 186 -8.19 -2.23 14.88
N SER A 187 -8.96 -1.21 14.50
CA SER A 187 -10.41 -1.18 14.78
C SER A 187 -11.17 -2.29 14.06
N LEU A 188 -10.69 -2.71 12.88
CA LEU A 188 -11.22 -3.85 12.14
C LEU A 188 -10.67 -5.21 12.64
N GLY A 189 -9.86 -5.23 13.70
CA GLY A 189 -9.32 -6.45 14.30
C GLY A 189 -8.19 -7.11 13.51
N TYR A 190 -7.54 -6.39 12.60
CA TYR A 190 -6.40 -6.89 11.86
C TYR A 190 -5.09 -6.78 12.62
N LYS A 191 -4.14 -7.63 12.22
CA LYS A 191 -2.78 -7.56 12.74
C LYS A 191 -2.07 -6.34 12.16
N VAL A 192 -1.57 -5.49 13.04
CA VAL A 192 -0.62 -4.42 12.72
C VAL A 192 0.76 -4.79 13.26
N LEU A 193 1.77 -4.70 12.40
CA LEU A 193 3.18 -4.87 12.74
C LEU A 193 3.87 -3.51 12.71
N THR A 194 4.27 -3.03 13.89
CA THR A 194 5.07 -1.81 14.01
C THR A 194 6.52 -2.06 13.57
N ILE A 195 7.05 -1.18 12.73
CA ILE A 195 8.41 -1.23 12.18
C ILE A 195 9.21 -0.04 12.73
N ASP A 196 10.10 -0.32 13.66
CA ASP A 196 10.93 0.68 14.36
C ASP A 196 12.43 0.51 14.06
N GLY A 197 12.79 -0.43 13.19
CA GLY A 197 14.18 -0.77 12.86
C GLY A 197 14.86 -1.73 13.85
N SER A 198 14.19 -2.16 14.92
CA SER A 198 14.76 -3.08 15.93
C SER A 198 14.89 -4.53 15.44
N ARG A 199 14.12 -4.91 14.42
CA ARG A 199 14.10 -6.27 13.86
C ARG A 199 14.69 -6.28 12.46
N SER A 200 15.42 -7.35 12.15
CA SER A 200 15.84 -7.63 10.79
C SER A 200 14.64 -7.90 9.86
N LEU A 201 14.87 -7.76 8.56
CA LEU A 201 13.88 -8.09 7.54
C LEU A 201 13.39 -9.54 7.68
N LYS A 202 14.30 -10.49 7.96
CA LYS A 202 14.00 -11.91 8.08
C LYS A 202 13.11 -12.21 9.29
N GLU A 203 13.38 -11.58 10.43
CA GLU A 203 12.53 -11.69 11.62
C GLU A 203 11.14 -11.10 11.37
N SER A 204 11.08 -9.91 10.76
CA SER A 204 9.81 -9.27 10.40
C SER A 204 8.98 -10.13 9.43
N ALA A 205 9.63 -10.72 8.42
CA ALA A 205 8.97 -11.61 7.48
C ALA A 205 8.47 -12.91 8.14
N THR A 206 9.22 -13.45 9.12
CA THR A 206 8.80 -14.63 9.90
C THR A 206 7.51 -14.34 10.69
N LEU A 207 7.33 -13.12 11.20
CA LEU A 207 6.09 -12.73 11.87
C LEU A 207 4.90 -12.70 10.90
N VAL A 208 5.11 -12.19 9.69
CA VAL A 208 4.08 -12.19 8.63
C VAL A 208 3.73 -13.62 8.21
N GLU A 209 4.75 -14.45 7.96
CA GLU A 209 4.59 -15.87 7.62
C GLU A 209 3.75 -16.63 8.65
N LYS A 210 4.08 -16.44 9.95
CA LYS A 210 3.34 -17.05 11.06
C LYS A 210 1.90 -16.54 11.13
N HIS A 211 1.68 -15.25 10.91
CA HIS A 211 0.33 -14.66 10.89
C HIS A 211 -0.51 -15.25 9.76
N PHE A 212 0.07 -15.38 8.56
CA PHE A 212 -0.58 -15.99 7.40
C PHE A 212 -0.78 -17.50 7.50
N LYS A 213 -0.29 -18.13 8.58
CA LYS A 213 -0.36 -19.58 8.82
C LYS A 213 0.23 -20.40 7.67
N LEU A 214 1.26 -19.87 7.01
CA LEU A 214 1.95 -20.58 5.94
C LEU A 214 2.71 -21.76 6.54
N LYS A 215 2.59 -22.93 5.91
CA LYS A 215 3.38 -24.12 6.26
C LYS A 215 4.77 -23.98 5.64
N LYS A 216 5.79 -24.47 6.34
CA LYS A 216 7.16 -24.53 5.82
C LYS A 216 7.28 -25.51 4.65
#